data_AF-A0A940X0Q7-F1
#
_entry.id   AF-A0A940X0Q7-F1
#
_cell.length_a   1.000
_cell.length_b   1.000
_cell.length_c   1.000
_cell.angle_alpha   90.00
_cell.angle_beta   90.00
_cell.angle_gamma   90.00
#
_symmetry.space_group_name_H-M   'P 1'
#
loop_
_entity.id
_entity.type
_entity.pdbx_description
1 polymer ?
#
loop_
_entity_poly.entity_id
_entity_poly.type
_entity_poly.pdbx_seq_one_letter_code
_entity_poly.pdbx_strand_id
1 'polypeptide(L)'
;MSTINLRTKIFYYLSLTLFIFGIISWVPYLVFDIQEPYGMLTFILSPIGFYFGYLAKNRLLALSNLAMLFSFVPVVIFVYSTKGYIPM
;
A
#
# COMPACT_ATOMS: atom_id res chain seq x y z
N MET A 1 15.42 11.69 25.57
CA MET A 1 14.94 10.43 24.96
C MET A 1 13.41 10.46 25.03
N SER A 2 12.69 10.70 23.93
CA SER A 2 11.23 10.64 23.97
C SER A 2 10.81 9.23 24.36
N THR A 3 10.00 9.09 25.40
CA THR A 3 9.42 7.81 25.80
C THR A 3 8.62 7.25 24.62
N ILE A 4 9.16 6.23 23.95
CA ILE A 4 8.49 5.59 22.83
C ILE A 4 7.26 4.89 23.39
N ASN A 5 6.09 5.50 23.18
CA ASN A 5 4.82 5.01 23.69
C ASN A 5 4.46 3.69 22.99
N LEU A 6 4.11 2.65 23.77
CA LEU A 6 3.76 1.32 23.25
C LEU A 6 2.67 1.39 22.17
N ARG A 7 1.69 2.29 22.35
CA ARG A 7 0.62 2.51 21.37
C ARG A 7 1.17 2.96 20.02
N THR A 8 2.15 3.88 20.03
CA THR A 8 2.80 4.39 18.82
C THR A 8 3.55 3.29 18.07
N LYS A 9 4.21 2.36 18.79
CA LYS A 9 4.85 1.18 18.17
C LYS A 9 3.81 0.26 17.51
N ILE A 10 2.70 -0.02 18.19
CA ILE A 10 1.65 -0.89 17.64
C ILE A 10 1.10 -0.30 16.34
N PHE A 11 0.75 0.99 16.34
CA PHE A 11 0.28 1.67 15.12
C PHE A 11 1.33 1.70 14.01
N TYR A 12 2.61 1.84 14.37
CA TYR A 12 3.71 1.77 13.39
C TYR A 12 3.75 0.40 12.70
N TYR A 13 3.74 -0.69 13.48
CA TYR A 13 3.76 -2.03 12.90
C TYR A 13 2.50 -2.35 12.09
N LEU A 14 1.32 -1.92 12.55
CA LEU A 14 0.06 -2.07 11.79
C LEU A 14 0.09 -1.29 10.47
N SER A 15 0.59 -0.05 10.49
CA SER A 15 0.73 0.75 9.27
C SER A 15 1.74 0.14 8.30
N LEU A 16 2.83 -0.43 8.83
CA LEU A 16 3.86 -1.10 8.05
C LEU A 16 3.35 -2.39 7.41
N THR A 17 2.61 -3.22 8.15
CA THR A 17 2.03 -4.45 7.58
C THR A 17 1.03 -4.14 6.48
N LEU A 18 0.17 -3.13 6.67
CA LEU A 18 -0.77 -2.69 5.63
C LEU A 18 -0.07 -2.15 4.39
N PHE A 19 1.03 -1.41 4.56
CA PHE A 19 1.85 -0.96 3.44
C PHE A 19 2.45 -2.14 2.67
N ILE A 20 3.00 -3.13 3.37
CA ILE A 20 3.56 -4.35 2.77
C ILE A 20 2.46 -5.13 2.02
N PHE A 21 1.27 -5.31 2.61
CA PHE A 21 0.15 -5.95 1.93
C PHE A 21 -0.30 -5.17 0.70
N GLY A 22 -0.28 -3.84 0.75
CA GLY A 22 -0.51 -2.99 -0.41
C GLY A 22 0.46 -3.33 -1.54
N ILE A 23 1.77 -3.41 -1.26
CA ILE A 23 2.78 -3.78 -2.27
C ILE A 23 2.51 -5.19 -2.82
N ILE A 24 2.26 -6.16 -1.95
CA ILE A 24 2.00 -7.55 -2.33
C ILE A 24 0.77 -7.67 -3.22
N SER A 25 -0.25 -6.83 -3.01
CA SER A 25 -1.48 -6.86 -3.80
C SER A 25 -1.28 -6.56 -5.29
N TRP A 26 -0.16 -5.94 -5.68
CA TRP A 26 0.21 -5.73 -7.09
C TRP A 26 1.01 -6.87 -7.71
N VAL A 27 1.58 -7.76 -6.90
CA VAL A 27 2.39 -8.90 -7.37
C VAL A 27 1.65 -9.76 -8.39
N PRO A 28 0.34 -10.09 -8.21
CA PRO A 28 -0.44 -10.81 -9.20
C PRO A 28 -0.33 -10.24 -10.61
N TYR A 29 -0.42 -8.92 -10.80
CA TYR A 29 -0.36 -8.30 -12.13
C TYR A 29 1.05 -8.07 -12.65
N LEU A 30 1.97 -7.69 -11.75
CA LEU A 30 3.35 -7.40 -12.13
C LEU A 30 4.12 -8.66 -12.53
N VAL A 31 3.82 -9.79 -11.90
CA VAL A 31 4.52 -11.06 -12.11
C VAL A 31 3.70 -12.05 -12.96
N PHE A 32 2.39 -12.14 -12.76
CA PHE A 32 1.53 -13.13 -13.42
C PHE A 32 0.50 -12.46 -14.34
N ASP A 33 -0.12 -13.23 -15.23
CA ASP A 33 -1.20 -12.75 -16.12
C ASP A 33 -2.58 -13.03 -15.50
N ILE A 34 -2.73 -12.59 -14.25
CA ILE A 34 -3.96 -12.73 -13.48
C ILE A 34 -4.75 -11.43 -13.59
N GLN A 35 -5.99 -11.52 -14.05
CA GLN A 35 -6.90 -10.38 -14.26
C GLN A 35 -7.87 -10.14 -13.09
N GLU A 36 -7.69 -10.85 -11.98
CA GLU A 36 -8.50 -10.68 -10.79
C GLU A 36 -8.13 -9.38 -10.04
N PRO A 37 -9.09 -8.69 -9.39
CA PRO A 37 -8.97 -7.36 -8.81
C PRO A 37 -8.17 -7.29 -7.48
N TYR A 38 -7.07 -8.04 -7.37
CA TYR A 38 -6.23 -8.05 -6.17
C TYR A 38 -5.68 -6.65 -5.83
N GLY A 39 -5.41 -5.82 -6.83
CA GLY A 39 -4.80 -4.50 -6.67
C GLY A 39 -5.76 -3.49 -6.06
N MET A 40 -7.07 -3.74 -6.19
CA MET A 40 -8.11 -2.92 -5.55
C MET A 40 -8.02 -2.94 -4.03
N LEU A 41 -7.36 -3.94 -3.44
CA LEU A 41 -7.11 -3.99 -1.99
C LEU A 41 -6.33 -2.76 -1.51
N THR A 42 -5.49 -2.15 -2.34
CA THR A 42 -4.80 -0.90 -1.99
C THR A 42 -5.77 0.24 -1.66
N PHE A 43 -6.94 0.32 -2.32
CA PHE A 43 -7.94 1.36 -2.03
C PHE A 43 -8.53 1.26 -0.62
N ILE A 44 -8.44 0.09 0.01
CA ILE A 44 -8.91 -0.13 1.39
C ILE A 44 -7.73 -0.13 2.36
N LEU A 45 -6.69 -0.89 2.06
CA LEU A 45 -5.54 -1.09 2.97
C LEU A 45 -4.72 0.20 3.12
N SER A 46 -4.53 0.96 2.04
CA SER A 46 -3.67 2.15 2.04
C SER A 46 -4.25 3.32 2.85
N PRO A 47 -5.56 3.65 2.78
CA PRO A 47 -6.14 4.66 3.69
C PRO A 47 -6.07 4.26 5.17
N ILE A 48 -6.30 2.98 5.49
CA ILE A 48 -6.17 2.49 6.87
C ILE A 48 -4.70 2.57 7.33
N GLY A 49 -3.77 2.17 6.47
CA GLY A 49 -2.34 2.26 6.72
C GLY A 49 -1.86 3.70 6.89
N PHE A 50 -2.39 4.64 6.10
CA PHE A 50 -2.15 6.07 6.25
C PHE A 50 -2.60 6.56 7.63
N TYR A 51 -3.83 6.21 8.03
CA TYR A 51 -4.37 6.61 9.33
C TYR A 51 -3.54 6.06 10.49
N PHE A 52 -3.13 4.80 10.45
CA PHE A 52 -2.24 4.23 11.46
C PHE A 52 -0.84 4.85 11.44
N GLY A 53 -0.29 5.19 10.27
CA GLY A 53 0.99 5.89 10.16
C GLY A 53 0.94 7.28 10.79
N TYR A 54 -0.19 7.98 10.60
CA TYR A 54 -0.46 9.26 11.25
C TYR A 54 -0.54 9.13 12.77
N LEU A 55 -1.31 8.15 13.29
CA LEU A 55 -1.39 7.86 14.74
C LEU A 55 -0.05 7.42 15.33
N ALA A 56 0.79 6.76 14.54
CA ALA A 56 2.16 6.38 14.90
C ALA A 56 3.13 7.58 14.89
N LYS A 57 2.66 8.80 14.58
CA LYS A 57 3.48 10.01 14.42
C LYS A 57 4.62 9.83 13.41
N ASN A 58 4.48 8.89 12.47
CA ASN A 58 5.47 8.62 11.44
C ASN A 58 4.96 9.14 10.08
N ARG A 59 5.34 10.38 9.77
CA ARG A 59 4.94 11.07 8.53
C ARG A 59 5.39 10.32 7.28
N LEU A 60 6.59 9.73 7.30
CA LEU A 60 7.11 8.98 6.16
C LEU A 60 6.24 7.76 5.88
N LEU A 61 5.92 6.96 6.91
CA LEU A 61 5.10 5.76 6.74
C LEU A 61 3.65 6.08 6.34
N ALA A 62 3.09 7.17 6.88
CA ALA A 62 1.79 7.67 6.43
C ALA A 62 1.84 8.05 4.94
N LEU A 63 2.81 8.86 4.53
CA LEU A 63 2.98 9.27 3.13
C LEU A 63 3.27 8.08 2.20
N SER A 64 4.00 7.06 2.65
CA SER A 64 4.22 5.81 1.90
C SER A 64 2.90 5.10 1.63
N ASN A 65 2.04 4.98 2.64
CA ASN A 65 0.70 4.42 2.45
C ASN A 65 -0.15 5.28 1.51
N LEU A 66 -0.07 6.61 1.61
CA LEU A 66 -0.75 7.50 0.68
C LEU A 66 -0.24 7.34 -0.76
N ALA A 67 1.07 7.24 -0.96
CA ALA A 67 1.66 6.98 -2.27
C ALA A 67 1.23 5.61 -2.82
N MET A 68 1.09 4.61 -1.95
CA MET A 68 0.59 3.29 -2.30
C MET A 68 -0.84 3.36 -2.86
N LEU A 69 -1.70 4.22 -2.32
CA LEU A 69 -3.04 4.45 -2.87
C LEU A 69 -2.98 4.92 -4.33
N PHE A 70 -2.06 5.83 -4.65
CA PHE A 70 -1.89 6.38 -6.00
C PHE A 70 -1.04 5.49 -6.93
N SER A 71 -0.48 4.39 -6.42
CA SER A 71 0.34 3.47 -7.21
C SER A 71 -0.44 2.78 -8.34
N PHE A 72 -1.77 2.81 -8.32
CA PHE A 72 -2.58 2.29 -9.41
C PHE A 72 -2.24 2.94 -10.77
N VAL A 73 -1.91 4.24 -10.80
CA VAL A 73 -1.60 4.95 -12.05
C VAL A 73 -0.36 4.36 -12.73
N PRO A 74 0.83 4.33 -12.10
CA PRO A 74 2.01 3.77 -12.73
C PRO A 74 1.88 2.25 -12.99
N VAL A 75 1.21 1.50 -12.10
CA VAL A 75 1.07 0.05 -12.28
C VAL A 75 0.18 -0.28 -13.48
N VAL A 76 -0.97 0.39 -13.63
CA VAL A 76 -1.85 0.21 -14.80
C VAL A 76 -1.12 0.55 -16.10
N ILE A 77 -0.39 1.66 -16.14
CA ILE A 77 0.40 2.06 -17.31
C ILE A 77 1.44 0.98 -17.67
N PHE A 78 2.15 0.47 -16.67
CA PHE A 78 3.18 -0.55 -16.86
C PHE A 78 2.59 -1.88 -17.36
N VAL A 79 1.53 -2.37 -16.72
CA VAL A 79 0.86 -3.63 -17.08
C VAL A 79 0.24 -3.52 -18.47
N TYR A 80 -0.45 -2.43 -18.77
CA TYR A 80 -1.02 -2.23 -20.10
C TYR A 80 0.05 -2.22 -21.20
N SER A 81 1.16 -1.52 -20.97
CA SER A 81 2.26 -1.43 -21.95
C SER A 81 3.03 -2.73 -22.16
N THR A 82 3.03 -3.64 -21.17
CA THR A 82 3.80 -4.90 -21.21
C THR A 82 2.95 -6.13 -21.51
N LYS A 83 1.68 -6.12 -21.09
CA LYS A 83 0.78 -7.29 -21.12
C LYS A 83 -0.51 -7.05 -21.91
N GLY A 84 -0.82 -5.81 -22.27
CA GLY A 84 -1.95 -5.50 -23.15
C GLY A 84 -3.34 -5.58 -22.51
N TYR A 85 -3.44 -5.65 -21.18
CA TYR A 85 -4.71 -5.57 -20.45
C TYR A 85 -4.65 -4.54 -19.32
N ILE A 86 -5.83 -4.10 -18.86
CA ILE A 86 -5.96 -3.18 -17.73
C ILE A 86 -6.15 -4.04 -16.47
N PRO A 87 -5.25 -3.96 -15.49
CA PRO A 87 -5.45 -4.62 -14.20
C PRO A 87 -6.56 -3.86 -13.46
N MET A 88 -7.79 -4.37 -13.57
CA MET A 88 -8.93 -3.90 -12.79
C MET A 88 -9.05 -4.77 -11.55
#